data_AF-A0A7C7X874-F1
#
_entry.id   AF-A0A7C7X874-F1
#
_cell.length_a   1.000
_cell.length_b   1.000
_cell.length_c   1.000
_cell.angle_alpha   90.00
_cell.angle_beta   90.00
_cell.angle_gamma   90.00
#
_symmetry.space_group_name_H-M   'P 1'
#
loop_
_entity.id
_entity.type
_entity.pdbx_description
1 polymer ?
#
loop_
_entity_poly.entity_id
_entity_poly.type
_entity_poly.pdbx_seq_one_letter_code
_entity_poly.pdbx_strand_id
1 'polypeptide(L)'
;MKIRLYLVMKLFGESLECTTLKANRGSNALILGLMVLSMGACEFLTGVHIPDHVSVEIGSSDVSNVTVVQSYHFLMIPNPECPDDPSCPAVVYLVNSDTSSVALPFERTYPFTERHQFFLETYPPEGEEATLTMRIMIDEKEWYNDFRKLLPAGENGDQETFQFVYQFGETMNN
;
A
#
# COMPACT_ATOMS: atom_id res chain seq x y z
N MET A 1 11.12 -2.65 -32.27
CA MET A 1 12.51 -2.86 -32.73
C MET A 1 13.43 -2.87 -31.51
N LYS A 2 14.27 -3.90 -31.38
CA LYS A 2 15.10 -4.27 -30.20
C LYS A 2 16.30 -3.34 -30.01
N ILE A 3 16.56 -2.92 -28.76
CA ILE A 3 17.89 -2.52 -28.24
C ILE A 3 17.97 -3.03 -26.78
N ARG A 4 18.30 -4.31 -26.52
CA ARG A 4 19.63 -4.83 -26.08
C ARG A 4 20.31 -4.02 -24.95
N LEU A 5 19.93 -4.27 -23.70
CA LEU A 5 20.79 -4.07 -22.53
C LEU A 5 21.78 -5.26 -22.44
N TYR A 6 22.95 -5.12 -23.05
CA TYR A 6 24.12 -5.98 -22.81
C TYR A 6 25.02 -5.27 -21.80
N LEU A 7 24.77 -5.37 -20.48
CA LEU A 7 25.79 -4.95 -19.51
C LEU A 7 25.62 -5.45 -18.06
N VAL A 8 25.09 -6.65 -17.77
CA VAL A 8 25.11 -7.16 -16.36
C VAL A 8 25.36 -8.67 -16.25
N MET A 9 25.98 -9.30 -17.24
CA MET A 9 26.33 -10.74 -17.15
C MET A 9 27.82 -11.03 -17.32
N LYS A 10 28.68 -10.01 -17.35
CA LYS A 10 30.14 -10.21 -17.48
C LYS A 10 30.95 -9.93 -16.21
N LEU A 11 30.30 -9.55 -15.12
CA LEU A 11 30.97 -9.30 -13.83
C LEU A 11 30.81 -10.44 -12.82
N PHE A 12 29.99 -11.46 -13.11
CA PHE A 12 29.81 -12.62 -12.23
C PHE A 12 30.70 -13.82 -12.57
N GLY A 13 31.61 -13.68 -13.54
CA GLY A 13 32.47 -14.78 -14.02
C GLY A 13 33.91 -14.80 -13.51
N GLU A 14 34.39 -13.75 -12.82
CA GLU A 14 35.81 -13.59 -12.48
C GLU A 14 36.09 -13.22 -11.01
N SER A 15 35.26 -13.69 -10.07
CA SER A 15 35.57 -13.56 -8.64
C SER A 15 35.29 -14.86 -7.86
N LEU A 16 35.60 -15.99 -8.49
CA LEU A 16 35.64 -17.31 -7.88
C LEU A 16 37.09 -17.81 -7.77
N GLU A 17 38.01 -16.91 -7.45
CA GLU A 17 39.31 -17.26 -6.89
C GLU A 17 39.57 -16.39 -5.66
N CYS A 18 39.01 -16.81 -4.53
CA CYS A 18 39.47 -16.35 -3.23
C CYS A 18 39.78 -17.59 -2.38
N THR A 19 41.04 -18.01 -2.51
CA THR A 19 41.92 -18.38 -1.41
C THR A 19 41.24 -19.00 -0.19
N THR A 20 41.54 -20.28 0.05
CA THR A 20 41.35 -20.97 1.33
C THR A 20 41.73 -20.09 2.53
N LEU A 21 40.73 -19.47 3.16
CA LEU A 21 40.89 -18.71 4.40
C LEU A 21 40.87 -19.68 5.57
N LYS A 22 41.99 -19.75 6.29
CA LYS A 22 42.10 -20.40 7.60
C LYS A 22 41.08 -19.74 8.54
N ALA A 23 40.03 -20.47 8.89
CA ALA A 23 39.01 -20.04 9.83
C ALA A 23 39.63 -19.81 11.22
N ASN A 24 39.86 -18.55 11.58
CA ASN A 24 40.13 -18.14 12.95
C ASN A 24 38.80 -17.80 13.62
N ARG A 25 38.61 -18.24 14.87
CA ARG A 25 37.34 -18.26 15.62
C ARG A 25 36.63 -16.89 15.78
N GLY A 26 37.25 -15.78 15.40
CA GLY A 26 36.65 -14.44 15.36
C GLY A 26 35.88 -14.11 14.07
N SER A 27 35.96 -14.95 13.03
CA SER A 27 35.40 -14.66 11.70
C SER A 27 33.88 -14.83 11.59
N ASN A 28 33.25 -15.58 12.50
CA ASN A 28 31.82 -15.88 12.40
C ASN A 28 30.93 -14.66 12.75
N ALA A 29 31.38 -13.78 13.64
CA ALA A 29 30.65 -12.56 14.01
C ALA A 29 30.66 -11.51 12.89
N LEU A 30 31.76 -11.41 12.14
CA LEU A 30 31.92 -10.48 11.02
C LEU A 30 31.05 -10.86 9.81
N ILE A 31 30.91 -12.16 9.53
CA ILE A 31 30.09 -12.65 8.41
C ILE A 31 28.59 -12.47 8.72
N LEU A 32 28.16 -12.74 9.95
CA LEU A 32 26.80 -12.46 10.40
C LEU A 32 26.48 -10.95 10.37
N GLY A 33 27.44 -10.10 10.77
CA GLY A 33 27.29 -8.64 10.69
C GLY A 33 27.15 -8.12 9.26
N LEU A 34 27.88 -8.69 8.29
CA LEU A 34 27.79 -8.29 6.88
C LEU A 34 26.43 -8.64 6.25
N MET A 35 25.79 -9.75 6.64
CA MET A 35 24.46 -10.10 6.13
C MET A 35 23.39 -9.13 6.64
N VAL A 36 23.44 -8.72 7.90
CA VAL A 36 22.48 -7.75 8.47
C VAL A 36 22.66 -6.36 7.84
N LEU A 37 23.91 -5.94 7.60
CA LEU A 37 24.20 -4.67 6.90
C LEU A 37 23.75 -4.66 5.43
N SER A 38 23.70 -5.83 4.77
CA SER A 38 23.29 -5.91 3.36
C SER A 38 21.79 -5.71 3.13
N MET A 39 20.92 -6.02 4.10
CA MET A 39 19.48 -5.82 3.96
C MET A 39 19.10 -4.33 4.03
N GLY A 40 19.66 -3.57 4.98
CA GLY A 40 19.43 -2.13 5.09
C GLY A 40 20.17 -1.27 4.05
N ALA A 41 21.19 -1.80 3.38
CA ALA A 41 21.93 -1.08 2.34
C ALA A 41 21.29 -1.16 0.94
N CYS A 42 20.34 -2.09 0.72
CA CYS A 42 19.70 -2.26 -0.58
C CYS A 42 18.76 -1.09 -0.92
N GLU A 43 18.03 -0.56 0.06
CA GLU A 43 17.16 0.62 -0.10
C GLU A 43 17.98 1.89 -0.40
N PHE A 44 19.17 2.01 0.19
CA PHE A 44 20.07 3.14 -0.03
C PHE A 44 20.70 3.15 -1.45
N LEU A 45 20.86 1.98 -2.07
CA LEU A 45 21.48 1.84 -3.40
C LEU A 45 20.50 2.02 -4.57
N THR A 46 19.20 1.77 -4.35
CA THR A 46 18.15 1.97 -5.36
C THR A 46 17.43 3.31 -5.22
N GLY A 47 17.47 3.94 -4.03
CA GLY A 47 16.80 5.22 -3.75
C GLY A 47 15.28 5.11 -3.70
N VAL A 48 14.73 3.90 -3.66
CA VAL A 48 13.29 3.65 -3.58
C VAL A 48 12.97 3.07 -2.21
N HIS A 49 12.35 3.90 -1.36
CA HIS A 49 11.86 3.51 -0.04
C HIS A 49 10.58 2.69 -0.18
N ILE A 50 10.59 1.44 0.30
CA ILE A 50 9.42 0.56 0.36
C ILE A 50 8.71 0.84 1.69
N PRO A 51 7.40 1.14 1.68
CA PRO A 51 6.73 1.36 2.95
C PRO A 51 6.63 0.12 3.84
N ASP A 52 6.79 0.34 5.14
CA ASP A 52 6.72 -0.71 6.16
C ASP A 52 5.32 -0.82 6.77
N HIS A 53 4.67 0.32 7.00
CA HIS A 53 3.37 0.36 7.67
C HIS A 53 2.45 1.46 7.16
N VAL A 54 1.14 1.19 7.27
CA VAL A 54 0.07 2.16 7.09
C VAL A 54 -0.70 2.32 8.39
N SER A 55 -0.87 3.55 8.86
CA SER A 55 -1.82 3.89 9.92
C SER A 55 -3.09 4.46 9.30
N VAL A 56 -4.22 3.95 9.74
CA VAL A 56 -5.56 4.37 9.31
C VAL A 56 -6.27 4.94 10.52
N GLU A 57 -6.68 6.20 10.41
CA GLU A 57 -7.51 6.90 11.38
C GLU A 57 -8.84 7.26 10.71
N ILE A 58 -9.96 6.84 11.32
CA ILE A 58 -11.31 7.16 10.86
C ILE A 58 -12.06 7.81 12.02
N GLY A 59 -12.70 8.93 11.73
CA GLY A 59 -13.55 9.66 12.67
C GLY A 59 -14.91 9.97 12.06
N SER A 60 -15.88 10.26 12.92
CA SER A 60 -17.18 10.82 12.53
C SER A 60 -17.72 11.72 13.63
N SER A 61 -18.52 12.71 13.25
CA SER A 61 -19.33 13.50 14.18
C SER A 61 -20.74 12.94 14.40
N ASP A 62 -21.21 12.09 13.49
CA ASP A 62 -22.65 11.81 13.33
C ASP A 62 -22.99 10.36 13.71
N VAL A 63 -22.07 9.42 13.45
CA VAL A 63 -22.27 7.99 13.69
C VAL A 63 -21.22 7.42 14.65
N SER A 64 -21.61 6.37 15.38
CA SER A 64 -20.73 5.72 16.36
C SER A 64 -19.99 4.50 15.80
N ASN A 65 -20.40 4.01 14.63
CA ASN A 65 -19.81 2.88 13.95
C ASN A 65 -19.85 3.07 12.42
N VAL A 66 -18.95 2.38 11.73
CA VAL A 66 -18.90 2.33 10.26
C VAL A 66 -18.54 0.92 9.81
N THR A 67 -18.82 0.62 8.54
CA THR A 67 -18.27 -0.58 7.91
C THR A 67 -16.98 -0.23 7.20
N VAL A 68 -15.94 -1.01 7.47
CA VAL A 68 -14.62 -0.90 6.85
C VAL A 68 -14.35 -2.14 6.03
N VAL A 69 -14.00 -1.93 4.76
CA VAL A 69 -13.55 -2.95 3.83
C VAL A 69 -12.09 -2.67 3.49
N GLN A 70 -11.23 -3.67 3.60
CA GLN A 70 -9.80 -3.53 3.32
C GLN A 70 -9.28 -4.66 2.45
N SER A 71 -8.26 -4.40 1.64
CA SER A 71 -7.61 -5.42 0.81
C SER A 71 -6.15 -5.09 0.51
N TYR A 72 -5.29 -6.12 0.52
CA TYR A 72 -3.90 -6.07 0.01
C TYR A 72 -3.77 -6.66 -1.39
N HIS A 73 -4.88 -7.08 -2.01
CA HIS A 73 -4.88 -7.70 -3.32
C HIS A 73 -6.15 -7.33 -4.07
N PHE A 74 -6.01 -6.35 -4.95
CA PHE A 74 -7.09 -5.83 -5.79
C PHE A 74 -6.60 -5.60 -7.22
N LEU A 75 -7.54 -5.44 -8.14
CA LEU A 75 -7.28 -5.10 -9.54
C LEU A 75 -7.94 -3.77 -9.85
N MET A 76 -7.19 -2.84 -10.42
CA MET A 76 -7.74 -1.62 -11.00
C MET A 76 -7.87 -1.82 -12.51
N ILE A 77 -9.07 -1.58 -13.04
CA ILE A 77 -9.30 -1.60 -14.49
C ILE A 77 -9.89 -0.26 -14.95
N PRO A 78 -9.61 0.17 -16.19
CA PRO A 78 -10.28 1.32 -16.77
C PRO A 78 -11.79 1.19 -16.68
N ASN A 79 -12.47 2.28 -16.33
CA ASN A 79 -13.92 2.25 -16.20
C ASN A 79 -14.58 2.10 -17.58
N PRO A 80 -15.38 1.03 -17.79
CA PRO A 80 -15.97 0.73 -19.09
C PRO A 80 -17.01 1.76 -19.57
N GLU A 81 -17.54 2.58 -18.66
CA GLU A 81 -18.49 3.65 -19.02
C GLU A 81 -17.82 4.84 -19.71
N CYS A 82 -16.49 4.94 -19.60
CA CYS A 82 -15.68 6.08 -20.01
C CYS A 82 -14.25 5.63 -20.41
N PRO A 83 -14.08 4.66 -21.33
CA PRO A 83 -12.80 3.98 -21.57
C PRO A 83 -11.68 4.89 -22.12
N ASP A 84 -12.05 6.00 -22.74
CA ASP A 84 -11.12 6.93 -23.39
C ASP A 84 -10.85 8.20 -22.56
N ASP A 85 -11.45 8.34 -21.37
CA ASP A 85 -11.27 9.49 -20.50
C ASP A 85 -10.27 9.19 -19.38
N PRO A 86 -9.05 9.77 -19.42
CA PRO A 86 -8.03 9.55 -18.40
C PRO A 86 -8.40 10.17 -17.04
N SER A 87 -9.40 11.05 -16.98
CA SER A 87 -9.90 11.62 -15.72
C SER A 87 -10.97 10.75 -15.06
N CYS A 88 -11.46 9.72 -15.76
CA CYS A 88 -12.46 8.84 -15.21
C CYS A 88 -11.85 7.90 -14.15
N PRO A 89 -12.46 7.79 -12.96
CA PRO A 89 -11.92 6.92 -11.92
C PRO A 89 -11.96 5.46 -12.37
N ALA A 90 -10.86 4.74 -12.13
CA ALA A 90 -10.78 3.30 -12.38
C ALA A 90 -11.75 2.52 -11.48
N VAL A 91 -12.23 1.37 -11.98
CA VAL A 91 -13.01 0.42 -11.18
C VAL A 91 -12.07 -0.48 -10.41
N VAL A 92 -12.31 -0.64 -9.11
CA VAL A 92 -11.52 -1.50 -8.23
C VAL A 92 -12.25 -2.82 -7.97
N TYR A 93 -11.59 -3.93 -8.26
CA TYR A 93 -12.05 -5.28 -7.94
C TYR A 93 -11.22 -5.88 -6.82
N LEU A 94 -11.86 -6.18 -5.70
CA LEU A 94 -11.19 -6.82 -4.55
C LEU A 94 -11.04 -8.31 -4.81
N VAL A 95 -9.81 -8.82 -4.79
CA VAL A 95 -9.57 -10.27 -4.94
C VAL A 95 -9.80 -10.97 -3.61
N ASN A 96 -9.25 -10.40 -2.54
CA ASN A 96 -9.44 -10.84 -1.16
C ASN A 96 -9.67 -9.61 -0.30
N SER A 97 -10.78 -9.54 0.44
CA SER A 97 -11.05 -8.43 1.35
C SER A 97 -11.48 -8.92 2.73
N ASP A 98 -11.12 -8.11 3.73
CA ASP A 98 -11.70 -8.21 5.07
C ASP A 98 -12.75 -7.12 5.21
N THR A 99 -13.95 -7.49 5.64
CA THR A 99 -15.03 -6.54 5.96
C THR A 99 -15.32 -6.62 7.45
N SER A 100 -15.32 -5.47 8.12
CA SER A 100 -15.58 -5.40 9.56
C SER A 100 -16.38 -4.15 9.92
N SER A 101 -17.28 -4.27 10.90
CA SER A 101 -17.89 -3.10 11.53
C SER A 101 -17.00 -2.67 12.69
N VAL A 102 -16.66 -1.38 12.74
CA VAL A 102 -15.75 -0.80 13.74
C VAL A 102 -16.44 0.36 14.46
N ALA A 103 -16.13 0.53 15.74
CA ALA A 103 -16.58 1.69 16.51
C ALA A 103 -15.65 2.89 16.26
N LEU A 104 -16.21 4.10 16.31
CA LEU A 104 -15.49 5.35 16.10
C LEU A 104 -15.20 6.08 17.44
N PRO A 105 -14.05 6.78 17.58
CA PRO A 105 -12.97 6.88 16.59
C PRO A 105 -12.22 5.55 16.43
N PHE A 106 -11.84 5.25 15.19
CA PHE A 106 -11.12 4.04 14.83
C PHE A 106 -9.69 4.39 14.44
N GLU A 107 -8.73 3.69 15.03
CA GLU A 107 -7.32 3.79 14.67
C GLU A 107 -6.72 2.39 14.57
N ARG A 108 -6.03 2.11 13.46
CA ARG A 108 -5.31 0.85 13.30
C ARG A 108 -4.12 0.99 12.39
N THR A 109 -3.00 0.42 12.84
CA THR A 109 -1.81 0.24 12.02
C THR A 109 -1.81 -1.14 11.40
N TYR A 110 -1.46 -1.20 10.12
CA TYR A 110 -1.28 -2.43 9.38
C TYR A 110 0.12 -2.53 8.78
N PRO A 111 0.70 -3.74 8.72
CA PRO A 111 1.93 -3.94 7.98
C PRO A 111 1.67 -3.82 6.47
N PHE A 112 2.54 -3.13 5.75
CA PHE A 112 2.62 -3.33 4.30
C PHE A 112 3.23 -4.71 4.02
N THR A 113 2.70 -5.39 3.01
CA THR A 113 3.18 -6.72 2.62
C THR A 113 3.78 -6.68 1.21
N GLU A 114 4.39 -7.78 0.79
CA GLU A 114 5.26 -7.94 -0.39
C GLU A 114 4.66 -7.52 -1.75
N ARG A 115 3.36 -7.20 -1.80
CA ARG A 115 2.73 -6.49 -2.90
C ARG A 115 2.16 -5.20 -2.33
N HIS A 116 2.87 -4.13 -2.61
CA HIS A 116 2.64 -2.77 -2.14
C HIS A 116 1.36 -2.12 -2.67
N GLN A 117 0.24 -2.80 -2.46
CA GLN A 117 -1.10 -2.38 -2.82
C GLN A 117 -1.92 -2.39 -1.54
N PHE A 118 -2.62 -1.29 -1.26
CA PHE A 118 -3.53 -1.20 -0.13
C PHE A 118 -4.79 -0.48 -0.56
N PHE A 119 -5.93 -1.15 -0.38
CA PHE A 119 -7.26 -0.60 -0.59
C PHE A 119 -7.97 -0.51 0.74
N LEU A 120 -8.60 0.64 0.98
CA LEU A 120 -9.46 0.87 2.11
C LEU A 120 -10.72 1.58 1.63
N GLU A 121 -11.87 1.06 2.04
CA GLU A 121 -13.17 1.68 1.83
C GLU A 121 -13.92 1.71 3.16
N THR A 122 -14.63 2.80 3.42
CA THR A 122 -15.54 2.91 4.56
C THR A 122 -16.82 3.62 4.17
N TYR A 123 -17.92 3.23 4.82
CA TYR A 123 -19.25 3.82 4.60
C TYR A 123 -20.09 3.77 5.89
N PRO A 124 -21.08 4.67 6.03
CA PRO A 124 -21.94 4.72 7.20
C PRO A 124 -22.88 3.52 7.30
N PRO A 125 -23.53 3.31 8.46
CA PRO A 125 -24.61 2.34 8.59
C PRO A 125 -25.75 2.60 7.59
N GLU A 126 -26.48 1.54 7.25
CA GLU A 126 -27.58 1.60 6.29
C GLU A 126 -28.65 2.63 6.72
N GLY A 127 -29.04 3.50 5.79
CA GLY A 127 -30.06 4.52 6.01
C GLY A 127 -29.59 5.75 6.80
N GLU A 128 -28.32 5.81 7.19
CA GLU A 128 -27.74 6.95 7.89
C GLU A 128 -26.86 7.80 6.95
N GLU A 129 -26.97 9.11 7.14
CA GLU A 129 -26.02 10.08 6.58
C GLU A 129 -24.92 10.32 7.61
N ALA A 130 -23.66 10.41 7.18
CA ALA A 130 -22.57 10.69 8.10
C ALA A 130 -21.46 11.53 7.49
N THR A 131 -20.95 12.47 8.28
CA THR A 131 -19.68 13.14 8.04
C THR A 131 -18.56 12.26 8.57
N LEU A 132 -17.74 11.73 7.66
CA LEU A 132 -16.58 10.92 7.98
C LEU A 132 -15.30 11.69 7.68
N THR A 133 -14.30 11.52 8.53
CA THR A 133 -12.93 11.93 8.28
C THR A 133 -12.08 10.67 8.14
N MET A 134 -11.29 10.59 7.08
CA MET A 134 -10.32 9.51 6.88
C MET A 134 -8.93 10.11 6.74
N ARG A 135 -8.01 9.64 7.57
CA ARG A 135 -6.61 10.02 7.54
C ARG A 135 -5.74 8.78 7.42
N ILE A 136 -4.80 8.81 6.48
CA ILE A 136 -3.89 7.71 6.18
C ILE A 136 -2.46 8.22 6.29
N MET A 137 -1.70 7.57 7.17
CA MET A 137 -0.28 7.80 7.36
C MET A 137 0.48 6.59 6.80
N ILE A 138 1.49 6.82 5.96
CA ILE A 138 2.40 5.77 5.49
C ILE A 138 3.79 6.11 6.01
N ASP A 139 4.37 5.21 6.79
CA ASP A 139 5.62 5.42 7.54
C ASP A 139 5.68 6.78 8.25
N GLU A 140 4.67 7.05 9.09
CA GLU A 140 4.54 8.29 9.86
C GLU A 140 4.39 9.58 9.03
N LYS A 141 4.31 9.50 7.70
CA LYS A 141 4.04 10.63 6.82
C LYS A 141 2.58 10.66 6.42
N GLU A 142 1.96 11.84 6.46
CA GLU A 142 0.59 12.03 5.97
C GLU A 142 0.54 11.88 4.45
N TRP A 143 -0.28 10.95 3.99
CA TRP A 143 -0.52 10.69 2.57
C TRP A 143 -1.95 11.05 2.16
N TYR A 144 -2.91 10.88 3.07
CA TYR A 144 -4.31 11.18 2.83
C TYR A 144 -4.92 11.81 4.07
N ASN A 145 -5.70 12.86 3.87
CA ASN A 145 -6.46 13.52 4.91
C ASN A 145 -7.61 14.27 4.26
N ASP A 146 -8.79 13.65 4.29
CA ASP A 146 -9.99 14.21 3.70
C ASP A 146 -11.17 13.96 4.64
N PHE A 147 -12.20 14.79 4.51
CA PHE A 147 -13.47 14.61 5.21
C PHE A 147 -14.62 14.82 4.24
N ARG A 148 -15.62 13.96 4.32
CA ARG A 148 -16.77 13.98 3.42
C ARG A 148 -18.04 13.65 4.16
N LYS A 149 -19.12 14.30 3.73
CA LYS A 149 -20.47 13.90 4.08
C LYS A 149 -20.89 12.81 3.09
N LEU A 150 -21.21 11.63 3.60
CA LEU A 150 -21.68 10.51 2.82
C LEU A 150 -23.19 10.38 2.99
N LEU A 151 -23.88 10.31 1.86
CA LEU A 151 -25.31 10.10 1.81
C LEU A 151 -25.67 8.62 2.03
N PRO A 152 -26.85 8.33 2.60
CA PRO A 152 -27.35 6.97 2.73
C PRO A 152 -27.57 6.33 1.35
N ALA A 153 -27.71 5.00 1.34
CA ALA A 153 -28.03 4.25 0.14
C ALA A 153 -29.23 4.84 -0.61
N GLY A 154 -29.08 5.09 -1.91
CA GLY A 154 -30.18 5.51 -2.77
C GLY A 154 -31.23 4.41 -2.98
N GLU A 155 -32.32 4.72 -3.68
CA GLU A 155 -33.42 3.75 -3.95
C GLU A 155 -32.94 2.49 -4.70
N ASN A 156 -31.79 2.57 -5.39
CA ASN A 156 -31.18 1.46 -6.12
C ASN A 156 -30.19 0.62 -5.28
N GLY A 157 -29.94 1.02 -4.03
CA GLY A 157 -28.95 0.40 -3.15
C GLY A 157 -27.53 0.94 -3.29
N ASP A 158 -27.29 1.89 -4.19
CA ASP A 158 -25.99 2.54 -4.36
C ASP A 158 -25.66 3.39 -3.12
N GLN A 159 -24.51 3.13 -2.50
CA GLN A 159 -24.02 3.83 -1.32
C GLN A 159 -22.85 4.73 -1.67
N GLU A 160 -22.80 5.92 -1.06
CA GLU A 160 -21.58 6.73 -1.12
C GLU A 160 -20.52 6.13 -0.20
N THR A 161 -19.31 5.97 -0.72
CA THR A 161 -18.19 5.41 0.02
C THR A 161 -17.04 6.40 0.10
N PHE A 162 -16.25 6.26 1.15
CA PHE A 162 -14.98 6.95 1.29
C PHE A 162 -13.85 5.95 1.05
N GLN A 163 -13.11 6.13 -0.03
CA GLN A 163 -12.11 5.18 -0.48
C GLN A 163 -10.70 5.78 -0.58
N PHE A 164 -9.71 4.96 -0.25
CA PHE A 164 -8.29 5.24 -0.44
C PHE A 164 -7.63 4.05 -1.13
N VAL A 165 -6.82 4.35 -2.15
CA VAL A 165 -6.07 3.36 -2.92
C VAL A 165 -4.61 3.76 -2.96
N TYR A 166 -3.74 2.85 -2.56
CA TYR A 166 -2.30 2.98 -2.66
C TYR A 166 -1.75 1.86 -3.51
N GLN A 167 -0.91 2.20 -4.48
CA GLN A 167 -0.15 1.28 -5.31
C GLN A 167 1.26 1.84 -5.49
N PHE A 168 2.23 1.21 -4.85
CA PHE A 168 3.63 1.62 -4.92
C PHE A 168 4.19 1.54 -6.33
N GLY A 169 5.08 2.47 -6.64
CA GLY A 169 5.71 2.58 -7.95
C GLY A 169 4.84 3.25 -9.00
N GLU A 170 3.55 3.47 -8.73
CA GLU A 170 2.68 4.31 -9.54
C GLU A 170 2.55 5.68 -8.88
N THR A 171 3.25 6.68 -9.41
CA THR A 171 2.96 8.07 -9.08
C THR A 171 1.56 8.39 -9.60
N MET A 172 0.60 8.51 -8.69
CA MET A 172 -0.66 9.21 -8.95
C MET A 172 -0.27 10.66 -9.24
N ASN A 173 -0.18 11.01 -10.53
CA ASN A 173 -0.12 12.41 -10.94
C ASN A 173 -1.49 13.02 -10.60
N ASN A 174 -1.60 13.65 -9.44
CA ASN A 174 -2.64 14.63 -9.18
C ASN A 174 -2.36 15.90 -9.99
#